data_AF-W4UP49-F1
#
_entry.id   AF-W4UP49-F1
#
_cell.length_a   1.000
_cell.length_b   1.000
_cell.length_c   1.000
_cell.angle_alpha   90.00
_cell.angle_beta   90.00
_cell.angle_gamma   90.00
#
_symmetry.space_group_name_H-M   'P 1'
#
loop_
_entity.id
_entity.type
_entity.pdbx_description
1 polymer ?
#
loop_
_entity_poly.entity_id
_entity_poly.type
_entity_poly.pdbx_seq_one_letter_code
_entity_poly.pdbx_strand_id
1 'polypeptide(L)' 'MEIKERIQLLLGEMNRGVYEKETEIGLSLLAALAGESILLLGSGSS' A
#
# COMPACT_ATOMS: atom_id res chain seq x y z
N MET A 1 -21.57 -3.26 2.78
CA MET A 1 -20.23 -2.95 2.28
C MET A 1 -19.32 -4.11 2.63
N GLU A 2 -18.86 -4.84 1.63
CA GLU A 2 -17.95 -5.96 1.83
C GLU A 2 -16.56 -5.47 2.25
N ILE A 3 -15.80 -6.31 2.97
CA ILE A 3 -14.44 -5.96 3.43
C ILE A 3 -13.53 -5.59 2.26
N LYS A 4 -13.73 -6.24 1.11
CA LYS A 4 -13.04 -5.96 -0.14
C LYS A 4 -13.26 -4.51 -0.60
N GLU A 5 -14.49 -4.02 -0.57
CA GLU A 5 -14.81 -2.64 -0.96
C GLU A 5 -14.13 -1.63 -0.04
N ARG A 6 -14.08 -1.93 1.27
CA ARG A 6 -13.42 -1.06 2.26
C ARG A 6 -11.92 -0.95 2.02
N ILE A 7 -11.28 -2.08 1.70
CA ILE A 7 -9.85 -2.12 1.37
C ILE A 7 -9.58 -1.36 0.07
N GLN A 8 -10.44 -1.48 -0.94
CA GLN A 8 -10.30 -0.74 -2.20
C GLN A 8 -10.45 0.77 -2.01
N LEU A 9 -11.42 1.23 -1.21
CA LEU A 9 -11.54 2.66 -0.88
C LEU A 9 -10.33 3.18 -0.11
N LEU A 10 -9.84 2.41 0.87
CA LEU A 10 -8.64 2.78 1.62
C LEU A 10 -7.41 2.88 0.72
N LEU A 11 -7.19 1.92 -0.19
CA LEU A 11 -6.11 1.97 -1.16
C LEU A 11 -6.23 3.18 -2.09
N GLY A 12 -7.44 3.52 -2.53
CA GLY A 12 -7.69 4.71 -3.33
C GLY A 12 -7.28 6.00 -2.61
N GLU A 13 -7.62 6.12 -1.33
CA GLU A 13 -7.21 7.27 -0.51
C GLU A 13 -5.71 7.27 -0.21
N MET A 14 -5.09 6.11 0.02
CA MET A 14 -3.63 6.01 0.27
C MET A 14 -2.80 6.32 -0.99
N ASN A 15 -3.31 5.97 -2.17
CA ASN A 15 -2.66 6.29 -3.45
C ASN A 15 -2.90 7.75 -3.89
N ARG A 16 -3.76 8.51 -3.20
CA ARG A 16 -4.09 9.88 -3.59
C ARG A 16 -2.88 10.80 -3.42
N GLY A 17 -2.36 11.30 -4.54
CA GLY A 17 -1.19 12.18 -4.57
C GLY A 17 0.15 11.45 -4.49
N VAL A 18 0.15 10.11 -4.54
CA VAL A 18 1.36 9.30 -4.63
C VAL A 18 1.39 8.62 -6.00
N TYR A 19 2.34 9.01 -6.83
CA TYR A 19 2.51 8.47 -8.17
C TYR A 19 3.56 7.35 -8.15
N GLU A 20 3.37 6.34 -9.00
CA GLU A 20 4.31 5.22 -9.22
C GLU A 20 4.60 4.32 -7.99
N LYS A 21 3.89 4.49 -6.88
CA LYS A 21 4.07 3.67 -5.65
C LYS A 21 2.87 2.82 -5.27
N GLU A 22 1.92 2.62 -6.19
CA GLU A 22 0.67 1.88 -5.91
C GLU A 22 0.93 0.46 -5.39
N THR A 23 1.93 -0.22 -5.96
CA THR A 23 2.34 -1.57 -5.54
C THR A 23 2.97 -1.56 -4.14
N GLU A 24 3.82 -0.58 -3.83
CA GLU A 24 4.46 -0.45 -2.51
C GLU A 24 3.41 -0.19 -1.42
N ILE A 25 2.42 0.66 -1.72
CA ILE A 25 1.30 0.99 -0.83
C ILE A 25 0.42 -0.24 -0.60
N GLY A 26 0.07 -0.97 -1.66
CA GLY A 26 -0.73 -2.18 -1.57
C GLY A 26 -0.07 -3.29 -0.74
N LEU A 27 1.23 -3.52 -0.97
CA LEU A 27 2.00 -4.50 -0.22
C LEU A 27 2.17 -4.09 1.25
N SER A 28 2.37 -2.80 1.52
CA SER A 28 2.45 -2.29 2.89
C SER A 28 1.13 -2.48 3.65
N LEU A 29 -0.01 -2.24 3.00
CA LEU A 29 -1.33 -2.48 3.59
C LEU A 29 -1.57 -3.97 3.85
N LEU A 30 -1.17 -4.84 2.92
CA LEU A 30 -1.29 -6.28 3.09
C LEU A 30 -0.44 -6.79 4.26
N ALA A 31 0.81 -6.34 4.35
CA ALA A 31 1.71 -6.69 5.46
C ALA A 31 1.14 -6.24 6.81
N ALA A 32 0.62 -5.00 6.89
CA ALA A 32 -0.03 -4.47 8.09
C ALA A 32 -1.25 -5.30 8.52
N LEU A 33 -2.05 -5.81 7.57
CA LEU A 33 -3.19 -6.68 7.87
C LEU A 33 -2.76 -8.10 8.29
N ALA A 34 -1.69 -8.62 7.68
CA ALA A 34 -1.14 -9.94 8.01
C ALA A 34 -0.37 -9.94 9.35
N GLY A 35 -0.07 -8.76 9.91
CA GLY A 35 0.79 -8.62 11.08
C GLY A 35 2.27 -8.85 10.77
N GLU A 36 2.64 -8.74 9.49
CA GLU A 36 4.00 -8.93 9.00
C GLU A 36 4.70 -7.59 8.77
N SER A 37 6.03 -7.60 8.81
CA SER A 37 6.86 -6.46 8.46
C SER A 37 7.31 -6.54 7.00
N ILE A 38 7.18 -5.45 6.25
CA ILE A 38 7.72 -5.33 4.90
C ILE A 38 8.98 -4.46 4.88
N LEU A 39 9.96 -4.85 4.06
CA LEU A 39 11.17 -4.07 3.81
C LEU A 39 11.11 -3.48 2.40
N LEU A 40 11.01 -2.16 2.30
CA LEU A 40 11.00 -1.43 1.02
C LEU A 40 12.43 -1.04 0.66
N LEU A 41 12.97 -1.63 -0.41
CA LEU A 41 14.27 -1.27 -0.96
C LEU A 41 14.09 -0.18 -2.01
N GLY A 42 14.49 1.04 -1.68
CA GLY A 42 14.58 2.13 -2.65
C GLY A 42 15.87 2.05 -3.46
N SER A 43 15.76 2.24 -4.77
CA SER A 43 16.90 2.71 -5.58
C SER A 43 17.21 4.13 -5.14
N GLY A 44 18.13 4.29 -4.19
CA GLY A 44 18.71 5.58 -3.88
C GLY A 44 19.55 6.04 -5.07
N SER A 45 18.92 6.60 -6.10
CA SER A 45 19.60 7.45 -7.08
C SER A 45 19.91 8.77 -6.38
N SER A 46 20.99 8.73 -5.59
CA SER A 46 21.72 9.93 -5.17
C SER A 46 22.46 10.55 -6.34
#